data_AF-A0A935QYR0-F1
#
_entry.id   AF-A0A935QYR0-F1
#
_cell.length_a   1.000
_cell.length_b   1.000
_cell.length_c   1.000
_cell.angle_alpha   90.00
_cell.angle_beta   90.00
_cell.angle_gamma   90.00
#
_symmetry.space_group_name_H-M   'P 1'
#
loop_
_entity.id
_entity.type
_entity.pdbx_description
1 polymer ?
#
loop_
_entity_poly.entity_id
_entity_poly.type
_entity_poly.pdbx_seq_one_letter_code
_entity_poly.pdbx_strand_id
1 'polypeptide(L)'
;MRFIIPLVVFIPFTIFSVFVVADQGLWALVEAHKAGWGLQVFLDLVISATICLTYIVPEAKQKGINPWPTVVGAVLLGSISLLAYLLHRAVVERRAATA
;
A
#
# COMPACT_ATOMS: atom_id res chain seq x y z
N MET A 1 -0.27 18.75 2.09
CA MET A 1 -0.04 17.54 2.90
C MET A 1 -0.51 16.25 2.24
N ARG A 2 -1.74 16.19 1.67
CA ARG A 2 -2.35 14.98 1.07
C ARG A 2 -1.52 14.23 0.01
N PHE A 3 -0.57 14.89 -0.64
CA PHE A 3 0.35 14.26 -1.62
C PHE A 3 1.77 14.02 -1.07
N ILE A 4 2.29 14.98 -0.31
CA ILE A 4 3.69 14.97 0.16
C ILE A 4 3.94 13.82 1.14
N ILE A 5 3.03 13.61 2.11
CA ILE A 5 3.21 12.56 3.12
C ILE A 5 3.22 11.16 2.47
N PRO A 6 2.22 10.79 1.64
CA PRO A 6 2.28 9.52 0.93
C PRO A 6 3.53 9.37 0.07
N LEU A 7 4.00 10.44 -0.57
CA LEU A 7 5.18 10.39 -1.44
C LEU A 7 6.47 10.10 -0.66
N VAL A 8 6.67 10.85 0.43
CA VAL A 8 7.85 10.74 1.30
C VAL A 8 7.90 9.39 2.00
N VAL A 9 6.78 8.71 2.21
CA VAL A 9 6.75 7.33 2.75
C VAL A 9 6.88 6.30 1.64
N PHE A 10 6.17 6.47 0.53
CA PHE A 10 6.13 5.54 -0.60
C PHE A 10 7.52 5.27 -1.17
N ILE A 11 8.26 6.32 -1.53
CA ILE A 11 9.56 6.16 -2.20
C ILE A 11 10.56 5.38 -1.33
N PRO A 12 10.91 5.81 -0.10
CA PRO A 12 11.91 5.10 0.69
C PRO A 12 11.43 3.72 1.12
N PHE A 13 10.15 3.54 1.44
CA PHE A 13 9.65 2.22 1.83
C PHE A 13 9.68 1.24 0.66
N THR A 14 9.28 1.67 -0.55
CA THR A 14 9.39 0.83 -1.75
C THR A 14 10.84 0.47 -2.06
N ILE A 15 11.77 1.44 -1.98
CA ILE A 15 13.21 1.17 -2.17
C ILE A 15 13.70 0.14 -1.15
N PHE A 16 13.36 0.33 0.13
CA PHE A 16 13.72 -0.59 1.19
C PHE A 16 13.13 -1.99 0.98
N SER A 17 11.86 -2.10 0.58
CA SER A 17 11.24 -3.39 0.29
C SER A 17 11.93 -4.11 -0.87
N VAL A 18 12.28 -3.40 -1.94
CA VAL A 18 13.04 -3.97 -3.07
C VAL A 18 14.42 -4.45 -2.61
N PHE A 19 15.11 -3.64 -1.80
CA PHE A 19 16.41 -4.01 -1.24
C PHE A 19 16.33 -5.29 -0.40
N VAL A 20 15.36 -5.39 0.52
CA VAL A 20 15.17 -6.59 1.37
C VAL A 20 14.89 -7.83 0.52
N VAL A 21 14.03 -7.72 -0.50
CA VAL A 21 13.74 -8.85 -1.39
C VAL A 21 14.95 -9.25 -2.22
N ALA A 22 15.76 -8.30 -2.68
CA ALA A 22 16.98 -8.57 -3.43
C ALA A 22 18.08 -9.22 -2.57
N ASP A 23 18.19 -8.80 -1.31
CA ASP A 23 19.20 -9.26 -0.36
C ASP A 23 18.86 -10.64 0.26
N GLN A 24 17.61 -10.82 0.68
CA GLN A 24 17.19 -11.99 1.49
C GLN A 24 16.32 -12.99 0.71
N GLY A 25 15.80 -12.59 -0.45
CA GLY A 25 14.85 -13.37 -1.23
C GLY A 25 13.45 -13.42 -0.59
N LEU A 26 12.46 -13.87 -1.38
CA LEU A 26 11.08 -14.00 -0.90
C LEU A 26 10.89 -15.11 0.14
N TRP A 27 11.76 -16.13 0.17
CA TRP A 27 11.63 -17.22 1.14
C TRP A 27 11.96 -16.81 2.57
N ALA A 28 12.85 -15.83 2.76
CA ALA A 28 13.15 -15.29 4.08
C ALA A 28 11.91 -14.68 4.75
N LEU A 29 10.96 -14.17 3.96
CA LEU A 29 9.67 -13.68 4.46
C LEU A 29 8.89 -14.81 5.14
N VAL A 30 8.82 -16.00 4.55
CA VAL A 30 8.09 -17.14 5.13
C VAL A 30 8.72 -17.59 6.45
N GLU A 31 10.05 -17.63 6.51
CA GLU A 31 10.78 -17.97 7.72
C GLU A 31 10.55 -16.95 8.85
N ALA A 32 10.50 -15.65 8.53
CA ALA A 32 10.22 -14.59 9.51
C ALA A 32 8.86 -14.74 10.21
N HIS A 33 7.86 -15.30 9.54
CA HIS A 33 6.54 -15.54 10.11
C HIS A 33 6.46 -16.74 11.07
N LYS A 34 7.50 -17.58 11.14
CA LYS A 34 7.53 -18.70 12.11
C LYS A 34 7.73 -18.20 13.54
N ALA A 35 8.29 -17.01 13.72
CA ALA A 35 8.39 -16.36 15.02
C ALA A 35 7.04 -15.74 15.42
N GLY A 36 6.62 -15.91 16.67
CA GLY A 36 5.33 -15.40 17.16
C GLY A 36 5.11 -13.90 16.92
N TRP A 37 6.13 -13.08 17.16
CA TRP A 37 6.09 -11.64 16.87
C TRP A 37 6.02 -11.33 15.38
N GLY A 38 6.72 -12.10 14.53
CA GLY A 38 6.68 -11.93 13.08
C GLY A 38 5.28 -12.21 12.53
N LEU A 39 4.66 -13.30 12.99
CA LEU A 39 3.27 -13.63 12.64
C LEU A 39 2.28 -12.56 13.14
N GLN A 40 2.44 -12.09 14.38
CA GLN A 40 1.56 -11.06 14.94
C GLN A 40 1.57 -9.78 14.11
N VAL A 41 2.76 -9.24 13.78
CA VAL A 41 2.89 -8.00 13.00
C VAL A 41 2.32 -8.17 11.59
N PHE A 42 2.51 -9.34 10.97
CA PHE A 42 1.93 -9.62 9.67
C PHE A 42 0.40 -9.68 9.68
N LEU A 43 -0.19 -10.35 10.66
CA LEU A 43 -1.63 -10.41 10.81
C LEU A 43 -2.21 -9.01 11.07
N ASP A 44 -1.55 -8.22 11.91
CA ASP A 44 -1.93 -6.82 12.16
C ASP A 44 -1.90 -5.98 10.88
N LEU A 45 -0.87 -6.16 10.04
CA LEU A 45 -0.78 -5.53 8.72
C LEU A 45 -1.92 -5.95 7.79
N VAL A 46 -2.24 -7.25 7.72
CA VAL A 46 -3.32 -7.78 6.88
C VAL A 46 -4.68 -7.23 7.33
N ILE A 47 -4.95 -7.19 8.64
CA ILE A 47 -6.17 -6.64 9.21
C ILE A 47 -6.26 -5.14 8.90
N SER A 48 -5.20 -4.38 9.17
CA SER A 48 -5.13 -2.95 8.87
C SER A 48 -5.36 -2.65 7.39
N ALA A 49 -4.72 -3.41 6.48
CA ALA A 49 -4.92 -3.26 5.05
C ALA A 49 -6.36 -3.56 4.63
N THR A 50 -6.97 -4.61 5.20
CA THR A 50 -8.36 -4.97 4.94
C THR A 50 -9.30 -3.85 5.36
N ILE A 51 -9.14 -3.32 6.58
CA ILE A 51 -9.89 -2.17 7.07
C ILE A 51 -9.70 -0.98 6.14
N CYS A 52 -8.47 -0.63 5.76
CA CYS A 52 -8.21 0.46 4.82
C CYS A 52 -8.93 0.29 3.48
N LEU A 53 -8.96 -0.92 2.92
CA LEU A 53 -9.66 -1.22 1.67
C LEU A 53 -11.17 -0.99 1.79
N THR A 54 -11.79 -1.21 2.95
CA THR A 54 -13.22 -0.90 3.16
C THR A 54 -13.55 0.58 2.98
N TYR A 55 -12.59 1.47 3.21
CA TYR A 55 -12.73 2.91 2.98
C TYR A 55 -12.29 3.33 1.58
N ILE A 56 -11.18 2.77 1.09
CA ILE A 56 -10.59 3.11 -0.19
C ILE A 56 -11.47 2.66 -1.36
N VAL A 57 -12.07 1.48 -1.30
CA VAL A 57 -12.83 0.92 -2.44
C VAL A 57 -14.08 1.76 -2.77
N PRO A 58 -14.94 2.14 -1.80
CA PRO A 58 -16.07 3.03 -2.09
C PRO A 58 -15.62 4.41 -2.56
N GLU A 59 -14.59 4.98 -1.95
CA GLU A 59 -14.06 6.30 -2.31
C GLU A 59 -13.50 6.30 -3.75
N ALA A 60 -12.75 5.27 -4.13
CA ALA A 60 -12.20 5.12 -5.47
C ALA A 60 -13.34 5.12 -6.51
N LYS A 61 -14.40 4.34 -6.26
CA LYS A 61 -15.58 4.29 -7.12
C LYS A 61 -16.27 5.64 -7.25
N GLN A 62 -16.43 6.39 -6.15
CA GLN A 62 -17.03 7.73 -6.16
C GLN A 62 -16.20 8.73 -6.99
N LYS A 63 -14.88 8.56 -7.03
CA LYS A 63 -13.95 9.42 -7.79
C LYS A 63 -13.69 8.92 -9.21
N GLY A 64 -14.39 7.88 -9.67
CA GLY A 64 -14.15 7.28 -11.00
C GLY A 64 -12.81 6.58 -11.16
N ILE A 65 -12.14 6.24 -10.05
CA ILE A 65 -10.87 5.50 -10.03
C ILE A 65 -11.18 4.00 -9.94
N ASN A 66 -10.61 3.19 -10.83
CA ASN A 66 -10.73 1.73 -10.73
C ASN A 66 -10.07 1.22 -9.43
N PRO A 67 -10.82 0.57 -8.50
CA PRO A 67 -10.27 0.12 -7.22
C PRO A 67 -9.41 -1.14 -7.32
N TRP A 68 -9.59 -1.96 -8.36
CA TRP A 68 -8.99 -3.29 -8.45
C TRP A 68 -7.45 -3.32 -8.44
N PRO A 69 -6.74 -2.41 -9.13
CA PRO A 69 -5.29 -2.33 -9.02
C PRO A 69 -4.82 -2.14 -7.58
N THR A 70 -5.54 -1.31 -6.80
CA THR A 70 -5.22 -1.10 -5.38
C THR A 70 -5.47 -2.35 -4.55
N VAL A 71 -6.61 -3.03 -4.77
CA VAL A 71 -6.98 -4.26 -4.04
C VAL A 71 -5.97 -5.37 -4.28
N VAL A 72 -5.69 -5.69 -5.55
CA VAL A 72 -4.73 -6.74 -5.93
C VAL A 72 -3.33 -6.36 -5.44
N GLY A 73 -2.93 -5.11 -5.63
CA GLY A 73 -1.66 -4.62 -5.14
C GLY A 73 -1.53 -4.69 -3.62
N ALA A 74 -2.61 -4.47 -2.85
CA ALA A 74 -2.54 -4.53 -1.39
C ALA A 74 -2.34 -5.96 -0.88
N VAL A 75 -2.87 -6.96 -1.59
CA VAL A 75 -2.62 -8.38 -1.27
C VAL A 75 -1.17 -8.76 -1.55
N LEU A 76 -0.58 -8.26 -2.63
CA LEU A 76 0.76 -8.66 -3.07
C LEU A 76 1.89 -7.81 -2.47
N LEU A 77 1.63 -6.52 -2.25
CA LEU A 77 2.64 -5.51 -1.90
C LEU A 77 2.30 -4.76 -0.60
N GLY A 78 1.20 -5.11 0.06
CA GLY A 78 0.77 -4.47 1.30
C GLY A 78 0.53 -2.97 1.15
N SER A 79 1.08 -2.19 2.08
CA SER A 79 0.90 -0.74 2.17
C SER A 79 1.46 0.04 0.98
N ILE A 80 2.38 -0.53 0.19
CA ILE A 80 2.91 0.10 -1.03
C ILE A 80 1.76 0.44 -2.00
N SER A 81 0.82 -0.49 -2.18
CA SER A 81 -0.35 -0.28 -3.04
C SER A 81 -1.30 0.79 -2.50
N LEU A 82 -1.51 0.80 -1.17
CA LEU A 82 -2.35 1.80 -0.51
C LEU A 82 -1.77 3.21 -0.66
N LEU A 83 -0.44 3.35 -0.50
CA LEU A 83 0.28 4.61 -0.72
C LEU A 83 0.22 5.07 -2.19
N ALA A 84 0.39 4.14 -3.13
CA ALA A 84 0.24 4.42 -4.56
C ALA A 84 -1.17 4.93 -4.89
N TYR A 85 -2.22 4.34 -4.31
CA TYR A 85 -3.59 4.84 -4.46
C TYR A 85 -3.74 6.28 -3.92
N LEU A 86 -3.20 6.58 -2.75
CA LEU A 86 -3.26 7.94 -2.18
C LEU A 86 -2.59 8.97 -3.08
N LEU A 87 -1.45 8.63 -3.69
CA LEU A 87 -0.75 9.47 -4.67
C LEU A 87 -1.59 9.65 -5.94
N HIS A 88 -2.11 8.57 -6.50
CA HIS A 88 -2.95 8.61 -7.70
C HIS A 88 -4.20 9.47 -7.48
N ARG A 89 -4.90 9.24 -6.37
CA ARG A 89 -6.08 10.03 -5.97
C ARG A 89 -5.75 11.52 -5.86
N ALA A 90 -4.63 11.87 -5.24
CA ALA A 90 -4.20 13.26 -5.11
C ALA A 90 -3.86 13.92 -6.45
N VAL A 91 -3.36 13.16 -7.44
CA VAL A 91 -3.14 13.66 -8.81
C VAL A 91 -4.46 13.91 -9.52
N VAL A 92 -5.42 12.98 -9.42
CA VAL A 92 -6.76 13.12 -10.01
C VAL A 92 -7.47 14.36 -9.44
N GLU A 93 -7.44 14.55 -8.12
CA GLU A 93 -8.02 15.72 -7.45
C GLU A 93 -7.40 17.03 -7.92
N ARG A 94 -6.07 17.09 -8.07
CA ARG A 94 -5.37 18.29 -8.56
C ARG A 94 -5.73 18.62 -10.00
N ARG A 95 -5.85 17.62 -10.86
CA ARG A 95 -6.26 17.81 -12.27
C ARG A 95 -7.68 18.36 -12.35
N ALA A 96 -8.61 17.81 -11.57
CA ALA A 96 -9.98 18.30 -11.51
C ALA A 96 -10.09 19.75 -11.00
N ALA A 97 -9.20 20.19 -10.11
CA ALA A 97 -9.18 21.56 -9.59
C ALA A 97 -8.56 22.59 -10.56
N THR A 98 -7.86 22.13 -11.61
CA THR A 98 -7.19 23.00 -12.59
C THR A 98 -7.93 23.04 -13.94
N ALA A 99 -8.96 22.20 -14.10
CA ALA A 99 -9.85 22.16 -15.26
C ALA A 99 -11.06 23.08 -15.02
#